data_AF-Q0J7W2-F1
#
_entry.id   AF-Q0J7W2-F1
#
_cell.length_a   1.000
_cell.length_b   1.000
_cell.length_c   1.000
_cell.angle_alpha   90.00
_cell.angle_beta   90.00
_cell.angle_gamma   90.00
#
_symmetry.space_group_name_H-M   'P 1'
#
loop_
_entity.id
_entity.type
_entity.pdbx_description
1 polymer ?
#
loop_
_entity_poly.entity_id
_entity_poly.type
_entity_poly.pdbx_seq_one_letter_code
_entity_poly.pdbx_strand_id
1 'polypeptide(L)'
;MRAAAGGRGFLLHPRPPWRAPATPPCPPPPATATALARRLHHRRLPEGILSTLERGVSTLHLRCWVHCATCGVTLHDISQAEPVNGAKSDLVQKHEKVGAFQRIPMVMPATDILMSAQRKSRNVPPTKGIANIAKRERNKGAKQLDALMKEISVPLRTYTENFPKRRDLHPYERSLIELTFGEGYYEKVIARVDALRKKINSVGKQHASVCAKSLTKREAEERLSEGRKKLEEAFEHGKWVIDDLVNIAKTLRSMPVVDPHIPTLCLVGSPNVGKSSLVRILSSGKPEVCSYPFTTRGILMGHIVSNHERFQVTDTPGLLTRDDDERNNIEKLTLAVLSHLPIAVLYVHDLSEDCGTSVADQYITYKHIKERFGDRLWLDVISKSDLLDKKTSSEFDDADDEVGRYRRFGPECAIRVSVQGQVGVKELKEKVHQLLTSQMSRIKAGTIYQETQRTDDNAPGQT
;
A
#
# COMPACT_ATOMS: atom_id res chain seq x y z
N MET A 1 -6.21 -61.43 -39.22
CA MET A 1 -7.21 -62.30 -38.59
C MET A 1 -6.61 -62.88 -37.31
N ARG A 2 -7.29 -62.67 -36.17
CA ARG A 2 -7.19 -63.32 -34.84
C ARG A 2 -5.80 -63.64 -34.22
N ALA A 3 -5.53 -63.00 -33.08
CA ALA A 3 -4.93 -63.56 -31.85
C ALA A 3 -5.30 -62.61 -30.68
N ALA A 4 -6.12 -62.94 -29.68
CA ALA A 4 -6.05 -63.98 -28.63
C ALA A 4 -4.95 -63.73 -27.57
N ALA A 5 -5.36 -63.12 -26.44
CA ALA A 5 -4.84 -63.23 -25.05
C ALA A 5 -5.32 -61.99 -24.29
N GLY A 6 -5.90 -62.00 -23.09
CA GLY A 6 -6.00 -62.98 -22.02
C GLY A 6 -6.21 -62.15 -20.75
N GLY A 7 -7.47 -61.85 -20.43
CA GLY A 7 -7.81 -61.01 -19.28
C GLY A 7 -7.67 -61.77 -17.96
N ARG A 8 -6.88 -61.22 -17.03
CA ARG A 8 -6.94 -61.56 -15.61
C ARG A 8 -7.54 -60.38 -14.86
N GLY A 9 -8.78 -60.53 -14.40
CA GLY A 9 -9.43 -59.59 -13.49
C GLY A 9 -8.85 -59.74 -12.09
N PHE A 10 -8.29 -58.66 -11.56
CA PHE A 10 -8.01 -58.52 -10.13
C PHE A 10 -9.22 -57.82 -9.48
N LEU A 11 -9.88 -58.52 -8.56
CA LEU A 11 -10.89 -57.94 -7.66
C LEU A 11 -10.23 -56.87 -6.78
N LEU A 12 -10.72 -55.64 -6.87
CA LEU A 12 -10.41 -54.57 -5.92
C LEU A 12 -11.38 -54.64 -4.74
N HIS A 13 -10.87 -55.01 -3.56
CA HIS A 13 -11.57 -54.77 -2.29
C HIS A 13 -11.52 -53.26 -1.95
N PRO A 14 -12.60 -52.69 -1.37
CA PRO A 14 -12.63 -51.30 -0.96
C PRO A 14 -11.73 -51.07 0.26
N ARG A 15 -10.89 -50.03 0.20
CA ARG A 15 -10.07 -49.57 1.34
C ARG A 15 -10.98 -48.87 2.38
N PRO A 16 -10.78 -49.09 3.69
CA PRO A 16 -11.50 -48.35 4.72
C PRO A 16 -11.01 -46.89 4.79
N PRO A 17 -11.85 -45.95 5.26
CA PRO A 17 -11.51 -44.53 5.32
C PRO A 17 -10.43 -44.25 6.38
N TRP A 18 -9.43 -43.46 5.98
CA TRP A 18 -8.39 -42.91 6.85
C TRP A 18 -9.01 -42.05 7.96
N ARG A 19 -8.77 -42.39 9.23
CA ARG A 19 -9.03 -41.51 10.38
C ARG A 19 -7.80 -40.63 10.63
N ALA A 20 -7.99 -39.32 10.57
CA ALA A 20 -6.98 -38.34 10.97
C ALA A 20 -6.74 -38.38 12.50
N PRO A 21 -5.51 -38.19 13.00
CA PRO A 21 -5.23 -38.09 14.42
C PRO A 21 -5.77 -36.77 15.00
N ALA A 22 -6.33 -36.85 16.21
CA ALA A 22 -6.89 -35.72 16.94
C ALA A 22 -5.80 -34.70 17.33
N THR A 23 -6.06 -33.42 17.09
CA THR A 23 -5.24 -32.29 17.52
C THR A 23 -5.36 -32.07 19.03
N PRO A 24 -4.26 -31.83 19.77
CA PRO A 24 -4.33 -31.50 21.20
C PRO A 24 -4.95 -30.10 21.42
N PRO A 25 -5.64 -29.87 22.55
CA PRO A 25 -6.29 -28.59 22.84
C PRO A 25 -5.28 -27.48 23.17
N CYS A 26 -5.56 -26.27 22.67
CA CYS A 26 -4.80 -25.05 22.95
C CYS A 26 -4.91 -24.63 24.44
N PRO A 27 -3.84 -24.07 25.04
CA PRO A 27 -3.92 -23.48 26.37
C PRO A 27 -4.65 -22.13 26.36
N PRO A 28 -5.34 -21.76 27.47
CA PRO A 28 -6.07 -20.49 27.57
C PRO A 28 -5.14 -19.29 27.72
N PRO A 29 -5.58 -18.07 27.33
CA PRO A 29 -4.78 -16.85 27.44
C PRO A 29 -4.62 -16.38 28.90
N PRO A 30 -3.50 -15.71 29.24
CA PRO A 30 -3.28 -15.21 30.59
C PRO A 30 -4.22 -14.04 30.93
N ALA A 31 -4.73 -14.07 32.16
CA ALA A 31 -5.64 -13.10 32.73
C ALA A 31 -5.00 -11.70 32.88
N THR A 32 -5.86 -10.70 32.66
CA THR A 32 -5.66 -9.26 32.79
C THR A 32 -4.99 -8.82 34.09
N ALA A 33 -3.92 -8.01 33.97
CA ALA A 33 -3.33 -7.26 35.07
C ALA A 33 -4.07 -5.92 35.25
N THR A 34 -5.06 -5.90 36.13
CA THR A 34 -5.61 -4.67 36.70
C THR A 34 -5.95 -4.95 38.16
N ALA A 35 -5.02 -4.65 39.07
CA ALA A 35 -5.26 -4.30 40.48
C ALA A 35 -4.02 -4.59 41.33
N LEU A 36 -3.06 -3.65 41.44
CA LEU A 36 -2.20 -3.51 42.63
C LEU A 36 -1.32 -2.26 42.53
N ALA A 37 -1.78 -1.14 43.10
CA ALA A 37 -0.93 -0.13 43.74
C ALA A 37 -1.79 0.96 44.42
N ARG A 38 -2.55 0.56 45.45
CA ARG A 38 -2.87 1.45 46.57
C ARG A 38 -1.88 1.12 47.69
N ARG A 39 -1.36 2.18 48.32
CA ARG A 39 -0.44 2.24 49.47
C ARG A 39 1.05 2.14 49.11
N LEU A 40 1.72 3.29 49.18
CA LEU A 40 2.74 3.55 50.20
C LEU A 40 2.99 5.08 50.25
N HIS A 41 2.37 5.73 51.24
CA HIS A 41 2.76 7.05 51.72
C HIS A 41 3.87 6.90 52.77
N HIS A 42 4.67 7.97 52.91
CA HIS A 42 5.70 8.25 53.91
C HIS A 42 7.12 7.75 53.61
N ARG A 43 7.95 8.68 53.11
CA ARG A 43 9.23 9.02 53.76
C ARG A 43 9.59 10.48 53.47
N ARG A 44 9.77 11.24 54.55
CA ARG A 44 10.32 12.61 54.65
C ARG A 44 11.80 12.63 54.28
N LEU A 45 12.32 13.81 53.91
CA LEU A 45 13.57 14.48 54.35
C LEU A 45 13.88 15.67 53.39
N PRO A 46 14.70 16.68 53.76
CA PRO A 46 14.35 17.83 54.60
C PRO A 46 14.62 19.20 53.92
N GLU A 47 14.18 20.29 54.57
CA GLU A 47 14.46 21.68 54.19
C GLU A 47 15.79 22.20 54.77
N GLY A 48 16.42 23.11 54.01
CA GLY A 48 17.13 24.28 54.54
C GLY A 48 18.65 24.25 54.43
N ILE A 49 19.22 25.24 53.72
CA ILE A 49 20.02 26.34 54.32
C ILE A 49 20.71 27.21 53.22
N LEU A 50 20.67 28.52 53.44
CA LEU A 50 21.49 29.64 52.94
C LEU A 50 21.09 30.41 51.66
N SER A 51 20.31 31.45 51.92
CA SER A 51 20.33 32.77 51.27
C SER A 51 21.66 33.52 51.48
N THR A 52 22.14 34.28 50.50
CA THR A 52 22.49 35.73 50.57
C THR A 52 23.38 36.13 49.37
N LEU A 53 22.86 36.95 48.46
CA LEU A 53 23.42 38.28 48.14
C LEU A 53 22.57 39.02 47.09
N GLU A 54 21.88 40.02 47.60
CA GLU A 54 21.52 41.32 47.03
C GLU A 54 22.33 41.87 45.82
N ARG A 55 21.61 42.32 44.77
CA ARG A 55 21.51 43.70 44.23
C ARG A 55 21.50 43.78 42.70
N GLY A 56 20.55 44.56 42.15
CA GLY A 56 20.73 45.24 40.86
C GLY A 56 19.52 45.38 39.93
N VAL A 57 18.49 46.12 40.37
CA VAL A 57 17.62 47.06 39.61
C VAL A 57 17.54 46.94 38.06
N SER A 58 16.36 46.63 37.51
CA SER A 58 15.55 47.62 36.76
C SER A 58 14.17 47.07 36.34
N THR A 59 13.16 47.86 36.68
CA THR A 59 11.74 47.84 36.32
C THR A 59 11.47 47.98 34.81
N LEU A 60 10.59 47.15 34.23
CA LEU A 60 9.24 47.54 33.77
C LEU A 60 8.52 46.38 33.03
N HIS A 61 7.18 46.43 33.10
CA HIS A 61 6.15 45.67 32.35
C HIS A 61 5.71 44.29 32.84
N LEU A 62 4.65 44.34 33.67
CA LEU A 62 3.62 43.31 33.78
C LEU A 62 3.12 42.89 32.40
N ARG A 63 3.00 41.57 32.18
CA ARG A 63 1.77 40.94 31.65
C ARG A 63 1.80 39.41 31.81
N CYS A 64 0.85 38.95 32.62
CA CYS A 64 0.20 37.64 32.69
C CYS A 64 0.63 36.60 31.60
N TRP A 65 1.20 35.48 32.04
CA TRP A 65 1.31 34.27 31.23
C TRP A 65 0.25 33.27 31.71
N VAL A 66 -0.81 33.11 30.92
CA VAL A 66 -1.67 31.93 30.94
C VAL A 66 -1.39 31.18 29.64
N HIS A 67 -0.91 29.95 29.76
CA HIS A 67 -0.78 29.00 28.65
C HIS A 67 -2.16 28.67 28.07
N CYS A 68 -2.29 28.75 26.75
CA CYS A 68 -3.28 27.96 26.01
C CYS A 68 -2.70 27.60 24.63
N ALA A 69 -2.44 26.31 24.43
CA ALA A 69 -1.98 25.75 23.18
C ALA A 69 -3.14 25.74 22.17
N THR A 70 -2.95 26.42 21.05
CA THR A 70 -3.82 26.35 19.87
C THR A 70 -2.98 25.85 18.70
N CYS A 71 -3.37 24.73 18.10
CA CYS A 71 -2.84 24.28 16.82
C CYS A 71 -3.97 24.41 15.80
N GLY A 72 -4.04 25.57 15.16
CA GLY A 72 -4.87 25.84 14.00
C GLY A 72 -3.94 26.03 12.80
N VAL A 73 -3.95 25.09 11.87
CA VAL A 73 -3.22 25.18 10.61
C VAL A 73 -4.00 26.12 9.69
N THR A 74 -3.44 27.28 9.39
CA THR A 74 -3.93 28.16 8.31
C THR A 74 -2.99 28.07 7.12
N LEU A 75 -3.58 27.87 5.94
CA LEU A 75 -2.95 28.05 4.65
C LEU A 75 -2.51 29.52 4.53
N HIS A 76 -1.22 29.74 4.32
CA HIS A 76 -0.64 30.68 3.36
C HIS A 76 0.87 30.65 3.57
N ASP A 77 1.63 30.23 2.55
CA ASP A 77 2.91 30.87 2.21
C ASP A 77 3.40 30.32 0.87
N ILE A 78 3.05 31.07 -0.18
CA ILE A 78 3.75 31.08 -1.46
C ILE A 78 4.68 32.30 -1.42
N SER A 79 5.90 32.10 -1.94
CA SER A 79 6.97 33.08 -2.19
C SER A 79 7.90 33.37 -1.00
N GLN A 80 9.11 32.84 -1.05
CA GLN A 80 10.33 33.59 -1.43
C GLN A 80 11.49 32.60 -1.67
N ALA A 81 11.90 32.44 -2.92
CA ALA A 81 13.19 31.85 -3.25
C ALA A 81 13.72 32.56 -4.51
N GLU A 82 14.74 33.38 -4.32
CA GLU A 82 15.51 34.00 -5.41
C GLU A 82 16.43 32.98 -6.12
N PRO A 83 16.81 33.23 -7.38
CA PRO A 83 17.23 32.19 -8.30
C PRO A 83 18.73 31.89 -8.19
N VAL A 84 19.07 30.59 -8.14
CA VAL A 84 20.43 30.13 -8.45
C VAL A 84 20.41 29.49 -9.85
N ASN A 85 21.12 30.16 -10.75
CA ASN A 85 21.31 29.76 -12.14
C ASN A 85 21.91 28.36 -12.30
N GLY A 86 21.39 27.63 -13.30
CA GLY A 86 22.21 26.76 -14.13
C GLY A 86 22.20 25.27 -13.83
N ALA A 87 21.09 24.57 -14.14
CA ALA A 87 21.13 23.25 -14.76
C ALA A 87 19.71 22.90 -15.26
N LYS A 88 19.50 22.95 -16.58
CA LYS A 88 18.35 22.31 -17.21
C LYS A 88 18.42 20.81 -16.89
N SER A 89 17.48 20.32 -16.08
CA SER A 89 17.19 18.90 -16.00
C SER A 89 15.70 18.73 -16.22
N ASP A 90 15.37 18.04 -17.31
CA ASP A 90 14.03 17.73 -17.77
C ASP A 90 13.22 17.03 -16.68
N LEU A 91 12.46 17.81 -15.90
CA LEU A 91 11.43 17.31 -14.99
C LEU A 91 10.10 17.27 -15.75
N VAL A 92 10.07 16.45 -16.81
CA VAL A 92 8.81 16.01 -17.40
C VAL A 92 8.13 15.15 -16.34
N GLN A 93 7.02 15.63 -15.78
CA GLN A 93 6.15 14.83 -14.92
C GLN A 93 5.69 13.59 -15.70
N LYS A 94 6.40 12.47 -15.53
CA LYS A 94 5.99 11.18 -16.07
C LYS A 94 4.63 10.85 -15.48
N HIS A 95 3.63 10.75 -16.37
CA HIS A 95 2.24 10.48 -16.00
C HIS A 95 2.10 9.40 -14.94
N GLU A 96 1.32 9.72 -13.92
CA GLU A 96 0.87 8.85 -12.85
C GLU A 96 -0.13 7.81 -13.40
N LYS A 97 0.36 6.89 -14.25
CA LYS A 97 -0.44 5.73 -14.63
C LYS A 97 -0.42 4.75 -13.47
N VAL A 98 -1.60 4.49 -12.90
CA VAL A 98 -1.80 3.37 -11.96
C VAL A 98 -1.42 2.06 -12.67
N GLY A 99 -0.96 1.09 -11.89
CA GLY A 99 -0.55 -0.22 -12.37
C GLY A 99 0.97 -0.39 -12.46
N ALA A 100 1.71 0.34 -11.62
CA ALA A 100 3.16 0.19 -11.53
C ALA A 100 3.55 -1.18 -10.95
N PHE A 101 2.72 -1.73 -10.05
CA PHE A 101 3.01 -2.97 -9.34
C PHE A 101 3.02 -4.22 -10.23
N GLN A 102 2.25 -4.23 -11.32
CA GLN A 102 2.17 -5.36 -12.25
C GLN A 102 3.40 -5.43 -13.15
N ARG A 103 4.16 -4.34 -13.27
CA ARG A 103 5.38 -4.27 -14.08
C ARG A 103 6.64 -4.63 -13.29
N ILE A 104 6.51 -4.97 -12.01
CA ILE A 104 7.66 -5.29 -11.15
C ILE A 104 8.32 -6.60 -11.62
N PRO A 105 9.63 -6.59 -11.93
CA PRO A 105 10.34 -7.77 -12.45
C PRO A 105 10.38 -8.88 -11.42
N MET A 106 10.35 -10.15 -11.86
CA MET A 106 10.49 -11.30 -10.97
C MET A 106 11.86 -11.26 -10.27
N VAL A 107 11.84 -11.36 -8.93
CA VAL A 107 13.06 -11.38 -8.12
C VAL A 107 13.43 -12.83 -7.86
N MET A 108 14.62 -13.22 -8.29
CA MET A 108 15.16 -14.55 -8.06
C MET A 108 15.57 -14.73 -6.58
N PRO A 109 15.34 -15.91 -5.97
CA PRO A 109 15.83 -16.22 -4.64
C PRO A 109 17.36 -16.09 -4.53
N ALA A 110 17.86 -15.68 -3.37
CA ALA A 110 19.29 -15.45 -3.17
C ALA A 110 20.16 -16.70 -3.48
N THR A 111 19.69 -17.89 -3.09
CA THR A 111 20.37 -19.16 -3.35
C THR A 111 20.59 -19.40 -4.84
N ASP A 112 19.57 -19.10 -5.65
CA ASP A 112 19.59 -19.35 -7.09
C ASP A 112 20.50 -18.35 -7.81
N ILE A 113 20.53 -17.10 -7.34
CA ILE A 113 21.47 -16.08 -7.81
C ILE A 113 22.90 -16.56 -7.58
N LEU A 114 23.21 -17.03 -6.37
CA LEU A 114 24.56 -17.48 -6.01
C LEU A 114 24.98 -18.72 -6.82
N MET A 115 24.14 -19.76 -6.87
CA MET A 115 24.43 -20.99 -7.60
C MET A 115 24.62 -20.72 -9.10
N SER A 116 23.77 -19.87 -9.70
CA SER A 116 23.88 -19.48 -11.11
C SER A 116 25.20 -18.75 -11.37
N ALA A 117 25.58 -17.81 -10.49
CA ALA A 117 26.82 -17.04 -10.60
C ALA A 117 28.08 -17.92 -10.42
N GLN A 118 28.07 -18.86 -9.47
CA GLN A 118 29.14 -19.84 -9.27
C GLN A 118 29.34 -20.72 -10.50
N ARG A 119 28.25 -21.24 -11.07
CA ARG A 119 28.31 -22.08 -12.28
C ARG A 119 28.88 -21.32 -13.48
N LYS A 120 28.38 -20.11 -13.74
CA LYS A 120 28.82 -19.29 -14.89
C LYS A 120 30.27 -18.84 -14.75
N SER A 121 30.68 -18.41 -13.54
CA SER A 121 32.06 -17.99 -13.28
C SER A 121 33.05 -19.15 -13.41
N ARG A 122 32.70 -20.37 -12.97
CA ARG A 122 33.57 -21.55 -13.12
C ARG A 122 33.84 -21.91 -14.58
N ASN A 123 32.85 -21.69 -15.45
CA ASN A 123 32.92 -22.03 -16.87
C ASN A 123 33.64 -20.98 -17.74
N VAL A 124 34.16 -19.89 -17.15
CA VAL A 124 34.92 -18.88 -17.91
C VAL A 124 36.22 -19.48 -18.44
N PRO A 125 36.44 -19.47 -19.77
CA PRO A 125 37.63 -20.06 -20.37
C PRO A 125 38.86 -19.16 -20.18
N PRO A 126 40.08 -19.75 -20.18
CA PRO A 126 41.32 -18.98 -20.17
C PRO A 126 41.48 -18.18 -21.48
N THR A 127 42.22 -17.07 -21.42
CA THR A 127 42.58 -16.30 -22.60
C THR A 127 43.48 -17.13 -23.53
N LYS A 128 43.12 -17.24 -24.81
CA LYS A 128 43.92 -17.92 -25.84
C LYS A 128 45.26 -17.19 -26.06
N GLY A 129 46.30 -17.92 -26.46
CA GLY A 129 47.58 -17.34 -26.89
C GLY A 129 48.59 -16.97 -25.79
N ILE A 130 48.31 -17.23 -24.51
CA ILE A 130 49.26 -16.96 -23.42
C ILE A 130 50.12 -18.20 -23.15
N ALA A 131 51.41 -18.17 -23.55
CA ALA A 131 52.34 -19.28 -23.31
C ALA A 131 52.71 -19.46 -21.82
N ASN A 132 52.99 -18.36 -21.12
CA ASN A 132 53.37 -18.40 -19.70
C ASN A 132 52.20 -18.90 -18.83
N ILE A 133 52.42 -20.04 -18.15
CA ILE A 133 51.43 -20.73 -17.32
C ILE A 133 50.95 -19.85 -16.15
N ALA A 134 51.86 -19.21 -15.42
CA ALA A 134 51.50 -18.34 -14.30
C ALA A 134 50.68 -17.12 -14.77
N LYS A 135 51.07 -16.50 -15.88
CA LYS A 135 50.32 -15.40 -16.51
C LYS A 135 48.93 -15.85 -16.98
N ARG A 136 48.81 -17.08 -17.51
CA ARG A 136 47.54 -17.66 -17.95
C ARG A 136 46.59 -17.88 -16.76
N GLU A 137 47.06 -18.51 -15.68
CA GLU A 137 46.23 -18.83 -14.52
C GLU A 137 45.80 -17.59 -13.74
N ARG A 138 46.70 -16.62 -13.50
CA ARG A 138 46.30 -15.36 -12.83
C ARG A 138 45.26 -14.56 -13.62
N ASN A 139 45.39 -14.53 -14.96
CA ASN A 139 44.41 -13.87 -15.83
C ASN A 139 43.07 -14.61 -15.84
N LYS A 140 43.10 -15.95 -15.83
CA LYS A 140 41.90 -16.78 -15.73
C LYS A 140 41.22 -16.57 -14.37
N GLY A 141 41.97 -16.61 -13.27
CA GLY A 141 41.44 -16.39 -11.92
C GLY A 141 40.81 -15.00 -11.76
N ALA A 142 41.49 -13.95 -12.20
CA ALA A 142 40.94 -12.59 -12.19
C ALA A 142 39.66 -12.47 -13.03
N LYS A 143 39.61 -13.09 -14.22
CA LYS A 143 38.40 -13.15 -15.06
C LYS A 143 37.25 -13.92 -14.39
N GLN A 144 37.55 -15.00 -13.69
CA GLN A 144 36.55 -15.78 -12.97
C GLN A 144 35.95 -14.99 -11.80
N LEU A 145 36.77 -14.25 -11.04
CA LEU A 145 36.31 -13.38 -9.96
C LEU A 145 35.47 -12.21 -10.49
N ASP A 146 35.90 -11.57 -11.58
CA ASP A 146 35.14 -10.49 -12.23
C ASP A 146 33.80 -10.99 -12.78
N ALA A 147 33.76 -12.18 -13.37
CA ALA A 147 32.53 -12.82 -13.80
C ALA A 147 31.60 -13.14 -12.63
N LEU A 148 32.11 -13.71 -11.53
CA LEU A 148 31.30 -14.00 -10.33
C LEU A 148 30.68 -12.73 -9.76
N MET A 149 31.50 -11.67 -9.60
CA MET A 149 31.05 -10.35 -9.15
C MET A 149 29.95 -9.77 -10.05
N LYS A 150 30.12 -9.82 -11.37
CA LYS A 150 29.15 -9.30 -12.35
C LYS A 150 27.85 -10.09 -12.34
N GLU A 151 27.91 -11.42 -12.32
CA GLU A 151 26.72 -12.28 -12.30
C GLU A 151 25.86 -12.08 -11.05
N ILE A 152 26.46 -11.68 -9.92
CA ILE A 152 25.73 -11.28 -8.71
C ILE A 152 25.23 -9.82 -8.83
N SER A 153 26.10 -8.89 -9.24
CA SER A 153 25.82 -7.45 -9.15
C SER A 153 24.83 -6.94 -10.22
N VAL A 154 24.81 -7.55 -11.41
CA VAL A 154 23.94 -7.14 -12.52
C VAL A 154 22.46 -7.40 -12.21
N PRO A 155 22.03 -8.57 -11.70
CA PRO A 155 20.67 -8.76 -11.23
C PRO A 155 20.25 -7.76 -10.16
N LEU A 156 21.08 -7.53 -9.13
CA LEU A 156 20.78 -6.57 -8.07
C LEU A 156 20.61 -5.14 -8.62
N ARG A 157 21.45 -4.75 -9.59
CA ARG A 157 21.29 -3.49 -10.31
C ARG A 157 19.96 -3.39 -11.02
N THR A 158 19.61 -4.43 -11.77
CA THR A 158 18.37 -4.51 -12.53
C THR A 158 17.16 -4.36 -11.62
N TYR A 159 17.17 -4.98 -10.44
CA TYR A 159 16.10 -4.80 -9.45
C TYR A 159 16.02 -3.35 -8.95
N THR A 160 17.16 -2.73 -8.57
CA THR A 160 17.15 -1.34 -8.09
C THR A 160 16.69 -0.32 -9.14
N GLU A 161 16.90 -0.60 -10.42
CA GLU A 161 16.52 0.30 -11.53
C GLU A 161 15.07 0.12 -11.98
N ASN A 162 14.54 -1.11 -11.93
CA ASN A 162 13.21 -1.43 -12.44
C ASN A 162 12.11 -1.43 -11.37
N PHE A 163 12.46 -1.34 -10.08
CA PHE A 163 11.47 -1.11 -9.04
C PHE A 163 11.00 0.35 -9.07
N PRO A 164 9.68 0.60 -8.97
CA PRO A 164 9.14 1.94 -9.09
C PRO A 164 9.58 2.82 -7.92
N LYS A 165 10.09 4.02 -8.22
CA LYS A 165 10.47 4.98 -7.17
C LYS A 165 9.20 5.65 -6.63
N ARG A 166 9.20 6.01 -5.34
CA ARG A 166 8.08 6.71 -4.69
C ARG A 166 7.58 7.92 -5.49
N ARG A 167 8.48 8.69 -6.10
CA ARG A 167 8.15 9.89 -6.90
C ARG A 167 7.41 9.60 -8.21
N ASP A 168 7.60 8.41 -8.77
CA ASP A 168 7.03 8.03 -10.06
C ASP A 168 5.71 7.25 -9.89
N LEU A 169 5.38 6.86 -8.66
CA LEU A 169 4.14 6.17 -8.32
C LEU A 169 2.96 7.13 -8.25
N HIS A 170 1.79 6.66 -8.65
CA HIS A 170 0.54 7.40 -8.42
C HIS A 170 0.29 7.56 -6.90
N PRO A 171 -0.26 8.69 -6.41
CA PRO A 171 -0.48 8.93 -4.99
C PRO A 171 -1.21 7.80 -4.26
N TYR A 172 -2.26 7.23 -4.90
CA TYR A 172 -2.94 6.02 -4.40
C TYR A 172 -1.98 4.84 -4.17
N GLU A 173 -1.08 4.54 -5.12
CA GLU A 173 -0.11 3.46 -4.99
C GLU A 173 0.93 3.75 -3.89
N ARG A 174 1.31 5.01 -3.69
CA ARG A 174 2.17 5.41 -2.56
C ARG A 174 1.50 5.09 -1.23
N SER A 175 0.23 5.47 -1.08
CA SER A 175 -0.55 5.14 0.11
C SER A 175 -0.64 3.62 0.33
N LEU A 176 -0.81 2.83 -0.74
CA LEU A 176 -0.82 1.37 -0.63
C LEU A 176 0.49 0.79 -0.11
N ILE A 177 1.64 1.30 -0.58
CA ILE A 177 2.96 0.89 -0.07
C ILE A 177 3.07 1.22 1.42
N GLU A 178 2.73 2.44 1.80
CA GLU A 178 2.83 2.93 3.18
C GLU A 178 1.92 2.14 4.13
N LEU A 179 0.68 1.86 3.72
CA LEU A 179 -0.26 1.04 4.51
C LEU A 179 0.17 -0.43 4.64
N THR A 180 0.91 -0.94 3.66
CA THR A 180 1.33 -2.35 3.63
C THR A 180 2.62 -2.60 4.39
N PHE A 181 3.62 -1.76 4.19
CA PHE A 181 4.98 -1.97 4.70
C PHE A 181 5.38 -0.99 5.79
N GLY A 182 4.57 0.04 6.05
CA GLY A 182 4.92 1.15 6.90
C GLY A 182 5.80 2.19 6.20
N GLU A 183 5.97 3.32 6.86
CA GLU A 183 6.66 4.48 6.30
C GLU A 183 8.15 4.21 6.08
N GLY A 184 8.60 4.40 4.84
CA GLY A 184 10.02 4.35 4.47
C GLY A 184 10.65 2.95 4.42
N TYR A 185 9.92 1.88 4.76
CA TYR A 185 10.47 0.51 4.75
C TYR A 185 10.85 0.08 3.33
N TYR A 186 9.98 0.36 2.36
CA TYR A 186 10.18 0.04 0.95
C TYR A 186 11.48 0.64 0.40
N GLU A 187 11.70 1.94 0.63
CA GLU A 187 12.88 2.67 0.20
C GLU A 187 14.14 2.16 0.89
N LYS A 188 14.05 1.87 2.19
CA LYS A 188 15.16 1.30 2.97
C LYS A 188 15.60 -0.05 2.40
N VAL A 189 14.68 -0.93 2.01
CA VAL A 189 15.04 -2.23 1.40
C VAL A 189 15.73 -2.04 0.06
N ILE A 190 15.19 -1.19 -0.84
CA ILE A 190 15.84 -0.91 -2.13
C ILE A 190 17.24 -0.31 -1.93
N ALA A 191 17.41 0.61 -0.98
CA ALA A 191 18.71 1.18 -0.64
C ALA A 191 19.69 0.14 -0.10
N ARG A 192 19.23 -0.82 0.72
CA ARG A 192 20.04 -1.94 1.22
C ARG A 192 20.49 -2.86 0.09
N VAL A 193 19.63 -3.13 -0.90
CA VAL A 193 19.99 -3.93 -2.10
C VAL A 193 21.09 -3.23 -2.88
N ASP A 194 20.99 -1.91 -3.08
CA ASP A 194 22.03 -1.11 -3.73
C ASP A 194 23.35 -1.11 -2.92
N ALA A 195 23.27 -1.02 -1.59
CA ALA A 195 24.43 -1.12 -0.71
C ALA A 195 25.12 -2.49 -0.81
N LEU A 196 24.34 -3.59 -0.84
CA LEU A 196 24.85 -4.94 -1.06
C LEU A 196 25.56 -5.05 -2.41
N ARG A 197 24.94 -4.55 -3.49
CA ARG A 197 25.54 -4.50 -4.82
C ARG A 197 26.89 -3.76 -4.82
N LYS A 198 26.97 -2.58 -4.16
CA LYS A 198 28.22 -1.80 -4.05
C LYS A 198 29.29 -2.57 -3.27
N LYS A 199 28.92 -3.24 -2.18
CA LYS A 199 29.83 -4.09 -1.39
C LYS A 199 30.40 -5.23 -2.21
N ILE A 200 29.57 -5.97 -2.94
CA ILE A 200 30.00 -7.07 -3.83
C ILE A 200 30.95 -6.56 -4.92
N ASN A 201 30.64 -5.42 -5.54
CA ASN A 201 31.52 -4.81 -6.53
C ASN A 201 32.88 -4.39 -5.95
N SER A 202 32.90 -3.86 -4.73
CA SER A 202 34.15 -3.48 -4.05
C SER A 202 35.02 -4.70 -3.76
N VAL A 203 34.45 -5.72 -3.11
CA VAL A 203 35.14 -6.98 -2.77
C VAL A 203 35.64 -7.70 -4.03
N GLY A 204 34.78 -7.78 -5.06
CA GLY A 204 35.13 -8.43 -6.32
C GLY A 204 36.30 -7.74 -7.04
N LYS A 205 36.28 -6.41 -7.13
CA LYS A 205 37.39 -5.63 -7.72
C LYS A 205 38.69 -5.78 -6.94
N GLN A 206 38.62 -5.76 -5.60
CA GLN A 206 39.79 -5.91 -4.74
C GLN A 206 40.46 -7.27 -4.96
N HIS A 207 39.71 -8.37 -4.86
CA HIS A 207 40.29 -9.72 -5.00
C HIS A 207 40.69 -10.05 -6.44
N ALA A 208 39.97 -9.54 -7.46
CA ALA A 208 40.37 -9.68 -8.86
C ALA A 208 41.71 -8.97 -9.15
N SER A 209 41.90 -7.76 -8.59
CA SER A 209 43.15 -6.99 -8.70
C SER A 209 44.32 -7.72 -8.03
N VAL A 210 44.10 -8.28 -6.84
CA VAL A 210 45.11 -9.06 -6.12
C VAL A 210 45.49 -10.32 -6.88
N CYS A 211 44.51 -11.08 -7.40
CA CYS A 211 44.76 -12.27 -8.22
C CYS A 211 45.54 -11.93 -9.48
N ALA A 212 45.25 -10.80 -10.14
CA ALA A 212 45.97 -10.36 -11.34
C ALA A 212 47.47 -10.05 -11.09
N LYS A 213 47.85 -9.76 -9.85
CA LYS A 213 49.24 -9.45 -9.43
C LYS A 213 50.04 -10.68 -8.98
N SER A 214 49.43 -11.86 -8.90
CA SER A 214 50.11 -13.09 -8.48
C SER A 214 51.30 -13.42 -9.38
N LEU A 215 52.37 -13.94 -8.75
CA LEU A 215 53.63 -14.25 -9.42
C LEU A 215 53.70 -15.71 -9.86
N THR A 216 53.13 -16.61 -9.06
CA THR A 216 53.15 -18.06 -9.31
C THR A 216 51.76 -18.60 -9.63
N LYS A 217 51.71 -19.77 -10.27
CA LYS A 217 50.45 -20.50 -10.51
C LYS A 217 49.72 -20.81 -9.20
N ARG A 218 50.45 -21.37 -8.22
CA ARG A 218 49.89 -21.78 -6.92
C ARG A 218 49.28 -20.59 -6.19
N GLU A 219 50.01 -19.46 -6.16
CA GLU A 219 49.50 -18.24 -5.55
C GLU A 219 48.22 -17.76 -6.26
N ALA A 220 48.16 -17.80 -7.59
CA ALA A 220 46.96 -17.39 -8.33
C ALA A 220 45.73 -18.26 -7.99
N GLU A 221 45.91 -19.57 -7.83
CA GLU A 221 44.85 -20.52 -7.42
C GLU A 221 44.39 -20.28 -5.98
N GLU A 222 45.31 -20.03 -5.06
CA GLU A 222 45.01 -19.69 -3.66
C GLU A 222 44.22 -18.38 -3.56
N ARG A 223 44.66 -17.31 -4.26
CA ARG A 223 43.94 -16.02 -4.28
C ARG A 223 42.57 -16.11 -4.94
N LEU A 224 42.43 -16.97 -5.95
CA LEU A 224 41.13 -17.24 -6.57
C LEU A 224 40.17 -17.91 -5.57
N SER A 225 40.64 -18.93 -4.86
CA SER A 225 39.85 -19.65 -3.85
C SER A 225 39.42 -18.70 -2.72
N GLU A 226 40.37 -17.91 -2.21
CA GLU A 226 40.12 -16.90 -1.18
C GLU A 226 39.12 -15.85 -1.65
N GLY A 227 39.30 -15.29 -2.86
CA GLY A 227 38.42 -14.27 -3.42
C GLY A 227 36.99 -14.77 -3.65
N ARG A 228 36.82 -16.03 -4.07
CA ARG A 228 35.49 -16.67 -4.18
C ARG A 228 34.83 -16.80 -2.82
N LYS A 229 35.53 -17.35 -1.84
CA LYS A 229 35.02 -17.50 -0.47
C LYS A 229 34.60 -16.16 0.12
N LYS A 230 35.41 -15.12 -0.06
CA LYS A 230 35.09 -13.75 0.42
C LYS A 230 33.87 -13.14 -0.28
N LEU A 231 33.71 -13.34 -1.58
CA LEU A 231 32.52 -12.91 -2.31
C LEU A 231 31.26 -13.66 -1.85
N GLU A 232 31.36 -14.97 -1.67
CA GLU A 232 30.27 -15.83 -1.19
C GLU A 232 29.84 -15.44 0.23
N GLU A 233 30.81 -15.27 1.15
CA GLU A 233 30.56 -14.75 2.49
C GLU A 233 29.86 -13.39 2.42
N ALA A 234 30.39 -12.44 1.62
CA ALA A 234 29.79 -11.11 1.51
C ALA A 234 28.34 -11.14 0.99
N PHE A 235 28.03 -12.07 0.09
CA PHE A 235 26.68 -12.26 -0.44
C PHE A 235 25.74 -12.93 0.58
N GLU A 236 26.19 -13.98 1.27
CA GLU A 236 25.38 -14.71 2.26
C GLU A 236 24.99 -13.80 3.44
N HIS A 237 25.88 -12.92 3.89
CA HIS A 237 25.55 -11.90 4.90
C HIS A 237 24.45 -10.92 4.44
N GLY A 238 24.30 -10.72 3.12
CA GLY A 238 23.30 -9.86 2.50
C GLY A 238 22.02 -10.58 2.06
N LYS A 239 21.95 -11.90 2.23
CA LYS A 239 20.85 -12.75 1.76
C LYS A 239 19.48 -12.29 2.22
N TRP A 240 19.36 -11.93 3.50
CA TRP A 240 18.11 -11.46 4.11
C TRP A 240 17.54 -10.23 3.39
N VAL A 241 18.39 -9.36 2.81
CA VAL A 241 17.95 -8.18 2.05
C VAL A 241 17.25 -8.58 0.76
N ILE A 242 17.73 -9.66 0.12
CA ILE A 242 17.13 -10.20 -1.10
C ILE A 242 15.81 -10.88 -0.76
N ASP A 243 15.74 -11.60 0.36
CA ASP A 243 14.51 -12.23 0.84
C ASP A 243 13.43 -11.18 1.14
N ASP A 244 13.80 -10.06 1.79
CA ASP A 244 12.93 -8.91 1.99
C ASP A 244 12.41 -8.35 0.64
N LEU A 245 13.30 -8.18 -0.34
CA LEU A 245 12.92 -7.71 -1.67
C LEU A 245 11.98 -8.69 -2.39
N VAL A 246 12.20 -10.00 -2.26
CA VAL A 246 11.31 -11.05 -2.81
C VAL A 246 9.93 -10.95 -2.17
N ASN A 247 9.87 -10.75 -0.85
CA ASN A 247 8.61 -10.59 -0.12
C ASN A 247 7.86 -9.33 -0.58
N ILE A 248 8.54 -8.19 -0.67
CA ILE A 248 7.96 -6.95 -1.21
C ILE A 248 7.40 -7.19 -2.62
N ALA A 249 8.19 -7.80 -3.49
CA ALA A 249 7.79 -8.02 -4.88
C ALA A 249 6.56 -8.95 -5.00
N LYS A 250 6.49 -10.00 -4.17
CA LYS A 250 5.33 -10.90 -4.11
C LYS A 250 4.08 -10.16 -3.64
N THR A 251 4.18 -9.42 -2.53
CA THR A 251 3.08 -8.69 -1.92
C THR A 251 2.54 -7.58 -2.83
N LEU A 252 3.42 -6.82 -3.50
CA LEU A 252 3.01 -5.78 -4.43
C LEU A 252 2.32 -6.35 -5.67
N ARG A 253 2.84 -7.46 -6.24
CA ARG A 253 2.21 -8.10 -7.41
C ARG A 253 0.84 -8.70 -7.11
N SER A 254 0.55 -9.08 -5.86
CA SER A 254 -0.77 -9.58 -5.48
C SER A 254 -1.83 -8.50 -5.29
N MET A 255 -1.45 -7.21 -5.29
CA MET A 255 -2.41 -6.11 -5.11
C MET A 255 -3.31 -5.96 -6.33
N PRO A 256 -4.60 -5.62 -6.12
CA PRO A 256 -5.53 -5.36 -7.20
C PRO A 256 -5.12 -4.12 -8.00
N VAL A 257 -5.37 -4.16 -9.31
CA VAL A 257 -5.12 -3.02 -10.20
C VAL A 257 -6.37 -2.18 -10.26
N VAL A 258 -6.23 -0.87 -10.06
CA VAL A 258 -7.34 0.09 -10.28
C VAL A 258 -7.06 0.84 -11.57
N ASP A 259 -8.05 0.90 -12.46
CA ASP A 259 -7.97 1.70 -13.68
C ASP A 259 -8.61 3.07 -13.44
N PRO A 260 -7.84 4.18 -13.43
CA PRO A 260 -8.38 5.51 -13.21
C PRO A 260 -9.25 6.01 -14.37
N HIS A 261 -9.22 5.36 -15.54
CA HIS A 261 -10.05 5.74 -16.69
C HIS A 261 -11.44 5.12 -16.65
N ILE A 262 -11.67 4.13 -15.77
CA ILE A 262 -12.99 3.51 -15.60
C ILE A 262 -13.71 4.24 -14.45
N PRO A 263 -14.86 4.89 -14.70
CA PRO A 263 -15.60 5.57 -13.65
C PRO A 263 -16.02 4.56 -12.59
N THR A 264 -15.69 4.91 -11.35
CA THR A 264 -15.88 4.04 -10.20
C THR A 264 -16.78 4.71 -9.18
N LEU A 265 -17.83 4.01 -8.77
CA LEU A 265 -18.69 4.38 -7.66
C LEU A 265 -18.16 3.77 -6.37
N CYS A 266 -17.89 4.60 -5.37
CA CYS A 266 -17.41 4.17 -4.07
C CYS A 266 -18.51 4.32 -3.03
N LEU A 267 -18.88 3.21 -2.40
CA LEU A 267 -19.89 3.22 -1.33
C LEU A 267 -19.21 3.54 -0.01
N VAL A 268 -19.64 4.62 0.65
CA VAL A 268 -19.09 5.13 1.90
C VAL A 268 -20.21 5.22 2.95
N GLY A 269 -19.88 5.04 4.23
CA GLY A 269 -20.83 5.11 5.34
C GLY A 269 -20.42 4.20 6.49
N SER A 270 -21.14 4.25 7.61
CA SER A 270 -20.81 3.49 8.82
C SER A 270 -20.80 1.97 8.58
N PRO A 271 -20.10 1.17 9.41
CA PRO A 271 -20.15 -0.30 9.32
C PRO A 271 -21.59 -0.83 9.32
N ASN A 272 -21.85 -1.95 8.63
CA ASN A 272 -23.15 -2.65 8.64
C ASN A 272 -24.41 -1.90 8.13
N VAL A 273 -24.28 -0.69 7.55
CA VAL A 273 -25.40 0.07 6.96
C VAL A 273 -25.99 -0.55 5.68
N GLY A 274 -25.37 -1.62 5.15
CA GLY A 274 -25.85 -2.33 3.96
C GLY A 274 -25.08 -2.06 2.66
N LYS A 275 -23.89 -1.45 2.74
CA LYS A 275 -23.03 -1.15 1.57
C LYS A 275 -22.76 -2.37 0.68
N SER A 276 -22.28 -3.48 1.24
CA SER A 276 -22.00 -4.71 0.47
C SER A 276 -23.26 -5.28 -0.22
N SER A 277 -24.43 -5.12 0.39
CA SER A 277 -25.70 -5.53 -0.21
C SER A 277 -26.09 -4.65 -1.40
N LEU A 278 -25.87 -3.33 -1.28
CA LEU A 278 -26.05 -2.39 -2.38
C LEU A 278 -25.10 -2.67 -3.54
N VAL A 279 -23.82 -2.98 -3.27
CA VAL A 279 -22.86 -3.37 -4.32
C VAL A 279 -23.36 -4.59 -5.11
N ARG A 280 -23.89 -5.61 -4.43
CA ARG A 280 -24.43 -6.81 -5.10
C ARG A 280 -25.64 -6.50 -5.98
N ILE A 281 -26.51 -5.57 -5.58
CA ILE A 281 -27.69 -5.18 -6.36
C ILE A 281 -27.33 -4.29 -7.55
N LEU A 282 -26.37 -3.38 -7.36
CA LEU A 282 -25.91 -2.47 -8.40
C LEU A 282 -25.08 -3.19 -9.46
N SER A 283 -24.29 -4.18 -9.05
CA SER A 283 -23.48 -5.00 -9.96
C SER A 283 -24.34 -5.82 -10.92
N SER A 284 -23.97 -5.82 -12.20
CA SER A 284 -24.59 -6.66 -13.25
C SER A 284 -24.24 -8.13 -13.09
N GLY A 285 -23.11 -8.44 -12.45
CA GLY A 285 -22.63 -9.81 -12.20
C GLY A 285 -22.26 -10.05 -10.74
N LYS A 286 -21.67 -11.23 -10.46
CA LYS A 286 -21.19 -11.56 -9.12
C LYS A 286 -19.98 -10.67 -8.78
N PRO A 287 -20.01 -9.87 -7.70
CA PRO A 287 -18.87 -9.05 -7.31
C PRO A 287 -17.66 -9.90 -6.91
N GLU A 288 -16.48 -9.39 -7.22
CA GLU A 288 -15.18 -9.97 -6.89
C GLU A 288 -14.67 -9.45 -5.54
N VAL A 289 -13.84 -10.24 -4.86
CA VAL A 289 -13.23 -9.84 -3.58
C VAL A 289 -11.77 -9.50 -3.82
N CYS A 290 -11.45 -8.21 -3.79
CA CYS A 290 -10.09 -7.69 -3.94
C CYS A 290 -9.33 -7.78 -2.61
N SER A 291 -8.34 -8.68 -2.54
CA SER A 291 -7.51 -8.84 -1.34
C SER A 291 -6.42 -7.77 -1.28
N TYR A 292 -6.37 -7.04 -0.17
CA TYR A 292 -5.27 -6.14 0.15
C TYR A 292 -4.44 -6.76 1.30
N PRO A 293 -3.09 -6.72 1.25
CA PRO A 293 -2.25 -7.44 2.21
C PRO A 293 -2.44 -7.05 3.68
N PHE A 294 -2.85 -5.82 3.95
CA PHE A 294 -3.10 -5.29 5.31
C PHE A 294 -4.57 -5.44 5.74
N THR A 295 -5.40 -6.13 4.96
CA THR A 295 -6.83 -6.30 5.22
C THR A 295 -7.14 -7.77 5.50
N THR A 296 -7.89 -8.04 6.57
CA THR A 296 -8.37 -9.40 6.88
C THR A 296 -9.59 -9.79 6.03
N ARG A 297 -10.35 -8.79 5.58
CA ARG A 297 -11.47 -8.93 4.65
C ARG A 297 -11.13 -8.09 3.42
N GLY A 298 -11.11 -8.73 2.26
CA GLY A 298 -10.94 -8.01 1.00
C GLY A 298 -12.09 -7.02 0.74
N ILE A 299 -11.86 -6.11 -0.18
CA ILE A 299 -12.84 -5.12 -0.65
C ILE A 299 -13.72 -5.77 -1.72
N LEU A 300 -15.03 -5.58 -1.64
CA LEU A 300 -15.96 -6.11 -2.63
C LEU A 300 -16.04 -5.16 -3.82
N MET A 301 -15.73 -5.64 -5.02
CA MET A 301 -15.75 -4.87 -6.25
C MET A 301 -16.70 -5.51 -7.25
N GLY A 302 -17.72 -4.76 -7.67
CA GLY A 302 -18.67 -5.14 -8.70
C GLY A 302 -18.47 -4.36 -10.00
N HIS A 303 -19.14 -4.82 -11.03
CA HIS A 303 -19.13 -4.20 -12.35
C HIS A 303 -20.55 -3.87 -12.78
N ILE A 304 -20.74 -2.68 -13.33
CA ILE A 304 -22.02 -2.24 -13.89
C ILE A 304 -21.84 -2.13 -15.39
N VAL A 305 -22.64 -2.87 -16.14
CA VAL A 305 -22.67 -2.81 -17.60
C VAL A 305 -24.01 -2.21 -18.02
N SER A 306 -23.97 -1.05 -18.67
CA SER A 306 -25.16 -0.34 -19.17
C SER A 306 -24.81 0.35 -20.48
N ASN A 307 -25.67 0.23 -21.50
CA ASN A 307 -25.50 0.92 -22.80
C ASN A 307 -24.12 0.72 -23.45
N HIS A 308 -23.56 -0.49 -23.36
CA HIS A 308 -22.18 -0.83 -23.81
C HIS A 308 -21.04 -0.13 -23.06
N GLU A 309 -21.36 0.68 -22.05
CA GLU A 309 -20.40 1.28 -21.14
C GLU A 309 -20.19 0.37 -19.91
N ARG A 310 -18.96 0.40 -19.39
CA ARG A 310 -18.55 -0.36 -18.21
C ARG A 310 -18.17 0.60 -17.10
N PHE A 311 -18.74 0.37 -15.93
CA PHE A 311 -18.43 1.10 -14.72
C PHE A 311 -18.04 0.12 -13.61
N GLN A 312 -17.38 0.63 -12.59
CA GLN A 312 -17.01 -0.12 -11.40
C GLN A 312 -17.80 0.37 -10.20
N VAL A 313 -18.10 -0.53 -9.28
CA VAL A 313 -18.70 -0.21 -7.99
C VAL A 313 -17.92 -0.91 -6.90
N THR A 314 -17.42 -0.17 -5.91
CA THR A 314 -16.58 -0.71 -4.85
C THR A 314 -17.21 -0.46 -3.49
N ASP A 315 -17.22 -1.50 -2.66
CA ASP A 315 -17.62 -1.45 -1.26
C ASP A 315 -16.42 -1.03 -0.42
N THR A 316 -16.38 0.22 0.02
CA THR A 316 -15.33 0.60 0.96
C THR A 316 -15.70 0.18 2.38
N PRO A 317 -14.73 -0.29 3.17
CA PRO A 317 -14.97 -0.60 4.57
C PRO A 317 -15.50 0.62 5.32
N GLY A 318 -16.37 0.38 6.30
CA GLY A 318 -17.12 1.46 6.94
C GLY A 318 -16.21 2.47 7.63
N LEU A 319 -16.57 3.75 7.53
CA LEU A 319 -15.89 4.83 8.23
C LEU A 319 -16.56 5.09 9.58
N LEU A 320 -15.75 5.37 10.59
CA LEU A 320 -16.20 5.77 11.93
C LEU A 320 -15.62 7.16 12.26
N THR A 321 -16.31 7.90 13.12
CA THR A 321 -15.81 9.20 13.62
C THR A 321 -14.60 8.96 14.52
N ARG A 322 -13.40 9.25 14.02
CA ARG A 322 -12.14 9.25 14.76
C ARG A 322 -11.08 10.05 14.01
N ASP A 323 -10.04 10.44 14.72
CA ASP A 323 -8.90 11.16 14.15
C ASP A 323 -8.17 10.28 13.13
N ASP A 324 -7.61 10.92 12.10
CA ASP A 324 -6.99 10.24 10.97
C ASP A 324 -5.83 9.31 11.40
N ASP A 325 -5.10 9.67 12.46
CA ASP A 325 -3.99 8.87 13.00
C ASP A 325 -4.47 7.57 13.65
N GLU A 326 -5.62 7.62 14.32
CA GLU A 326 -6.25 6.49 15.03
C GLU A 326 -7.05 5.56 14.10
N ARG A 327 -7.14 5.91 12.81
CA ARG A 327 -7.82 5.08 11.81
C ARG A 327 -7.07 3.80 11.53
N ASN A 328 -7.84 2.73 11.36
CA ASN A 328 -7.34 1.45 10.91
C ASN A 328 -6.81 1.57 9.46
N ASN A 329 -5.88 0.70 9.06
CA ASN A 329 -5.33 0.69 7.70
C ASN A 329 -6.41 0.58 6.62
N ILE A 330 -7.52 -0.08 6.94
CA ILE A 330 -8.67 -0.25 6.05
C ILE A 330 -9.44 1.06 5.83
N GLU A 331 -9.59 1.87 6.88
CA GLU A 331 -10.22 3.20 6.80
C GLU A 331 -9.29 4.18 6.09
N LYS A 332 -7.98 4.11 6.36
CA LYS A 332 -6.96 4.89 5.64
C LYS A 332 -6.92 4.56 4.15
N LEU A 333 -7.13 3.29 3.77
CA LEU A 333 -7.30 2.89 2.37
C LEU A 333 -8.52 3.58 1.73
N THR A 334 -9.65 3.61 2.43
CA THR A 334 -10.87 4.28 1.95
C THR A 334 -10.63 5.77 1.71
N LEU A 335 -9.94 6.45 2.63
CA LEU A 335 -9.53 7.84 2.44
C LEU A 335 -8.57 8.04 1.27
N ALA A 336 -7.61 7.13 1.07
CA ALA A 336 -6.69 7.18 -0.06
C ALA A 336 -7.41 7.03 -1.41
N VAL A 337 -8.42 6.16 -1.47
CA VAL A 337 -9.29 6.00 -2.65
C VAL A 337 -10.05 7.30 -2.94
N LEU A 338 -10.70 7.88 -1.92
CA LEU A 338 -11.45 9.14 -2.03
C LEU A 338 -10.57 10.34 -2.38
N SER A 339 -9.32 10.35 -1.91
CA SER A 339 -8.40 11.47 -2.13
C SER A 339 -7.75 11.43 -3.51
N HIS A 340 -7.34 10.24 -3.96
CA HIS A 340 -6.41 10.13 -5.09
C HIS A 340 -7.04 9.58 -6.36
N LEU A 341 -8.18 8.88 -6.29
CA LEU A 341 -8.79 8.29 -7.47
C LEU A 341 -9.96 9.15 -7.98
N PRO A 342 -10.22 9.19 -9.30
CA PRO A 342 -11.34 9.93 -9.89
C PRO A 342 -12.66 9.16 -9.68
N ILE A 343 -13.14 9.15 -8.43
CA ILE A 343 -14.32 8.38 -8.03
C ILE A 343 -15.54 9.25 -7.76
N ALA A 344 -16.70 8.64 -7.93
CA ALA A 344 -17.99 9.11 -7.43
C ALA A 344 -18.29 8.53 -6.06
N VAL A 345 -18.99 9.27 -5.22
CA VAL A 345 -19.34 8.84 -3.86
C VAL A 345 -20.82 8.53 -3.77
N LEU A 346 -21.14 7.33 -3.27
CA LEU A 346 -22.47 6.97 -2.81
C LEU A 346 -22.43 6.83 -1.29
N TYR A 347 -23.01 7.78 -0.57
CA TYR A 347 -23.02 7.74 0.89
C TYR A 347 -24.28 7.03 1.39
N VAL A 348 -24.08 6.02 2.22
CA VAL A 348 -25.13 5.15 2.74
C VAL A 348 -25.39 5.48 4.20
N HIS A 349 -26.62 5.89 4.47
CA HIS A 349 -27.17 6.26 5.77
C HIS A 349 -28.07 5.13 6.30
N ASP A 350 -28.03 4.87 7.60
CA ASP A 350 -28.97 3.97 8.28
C ASP A 350 -29.64 4.71 9.44
N LEU A 351 -30.80 5.32 9.15
CA LEU A 351 -31.57 6.06 10.16
C LEU A 351 -32.26 5.13 11.17
N SER A 352 -32.22 3.81 10.98
CA SER A 352 -32.85 2.84 11.87
C SER A 352 -31.98 2.50 13.08
N GLU A 353 -30.70 2.88 13.06
CA GLU A 353 -29.66 2.54 14.06
C GLU A 353 -29.39 1.02 14.19
N ASP A 354 -29.97 0.18 13.32
CA ASP A 354 -29.77 -1.28 13.30
C ASP A 354 -28.32 -1.65 12.96
N CYS A 355 -27.58 -0.77 12.29
CA CYS A 355 -26.15 -0.95 12.04
C CYS A 355 -25.27 -0.91 13.31
N GLY A 356 -25.82 -0.49 14.46
CA GLY A 356 -25.11 -0.36 15.73
C GLY A 356 -24.36 0.97 15.89
N THR A 357 -24.66 1.97 15.07
CA THR A 357 -24.11 3.34 15.18
C THR A 357 -25.26 4.32 15.31
N SER A 358 -25.17 5.26 16.26
CA SER A 358 -26.23 6.24 16.48
C SER A 358 -26.42 7.15 15.27
N VAL A 359 -27.62 7.68 15.05
CA VAL A 359 -27.87 8.65 13.96
C VAL A 359 -26.99 9.89 14.11
N ALA A 360 -26.74 10.34 15.34
CA ALA A 360 -25.89 11.49 15.63
C ALA A 360 -24.44 11.26 15.19
N ASP A 361 -23.85 10.10 15.51
CA ASP A 361 -22.48 9.77 15.09
C ASP A 361 -22.37 9.61 13.57
N GLN A 362 -23.39 9.01 12.94
CA GLN A 362 -23.50 8.94 11.48
C GLN A 362 -23.53 10.33 10.85
N TYR A 363 -24.30 11.27 11.42
CA TYR A 363 -24.35 12.66 10.96
C TYR A 363 -22.99 13.36 11.05
N ILE A 364 -22.27 13.20 12.16
CA ILE A 364 -20.94 13.79 12.34
C ILE A 364 -19.95 13.20 11.32
N THR A 365 -19.95 11.88 11.13
CA THR A 365 -19.12 11.23 10.10
C THR A 365 -19.47 11.76 8.71
N TYR A 366 -20.76 11.85 8.38
CA TYR A 366 -21.24 12.34 7.10
C TYR A 366 -20.75 13.77 6.83
N LYS A 367 -20.95 14.68 7.79
CA LYS A 367 -20.51 16.07 7.68
C LYS A 367 -19.01 16.18 7.44
N HIS A 368 -18.20 15.46 8.22
CA HIS A 368 -16.75 15.47 8.07
C HIS A 368 -16.29 14.96 6.68
N ILE A 369 -16.89 13.89 6.17
CA ILE A 369 -16.54 13.37 4.83
C ILE A 369 -17.06 14.30 3.71
N LYS A 370 -18.23 14.90 3.90
CA LYS A 370 -18.83 15.84 2.94
C LYS A 370 -18.02 17.14 2.85
N GLU A 371 -17.50 17.65 3.97
CA GLU A 371 -16.61 18.81 4.01
C GLU A 371 -15.28 18.51 3.29
N ARG A 372 -14.71 17.31 3.48
CA ARG A 372 -13.43 16.92 2.89
C ARG A 372 -13.49 16.57 1.40
N PHE A 373 -14.61 16.00 0.93
CA PHE A 373 -14.75 15.46 -0.44
C PHE A 373 -16.00 15.99 -1.16
N GLY A 374 -16.45 17.20 -0.83
CA GLY A 374 -17.66 17.81 -1.38
C GLY A 374 -17.57 18.19 -2.86
N ASP A 375 -16.37 18.22 -3.43
CA ASP A 375 -16.07 18.46 -4.85
C ASP A 375 -16.36 17.24 -5.76
N ARG A 376 -16.53 16.07 -5.14
CA ARG A 376 -16.87 14.81 -5.83
C ARG A 376 -18.34 14.78 -6.22
N LEU A 377 -18.68 14.09 -7.32
CA LEU A 377 -20.09 13.78 -7.57
C LEU A 377 -20.57 12.84 -6.46
N TRP A 378 -21.70 13.21 -5.88
CA TRP A 378 -22.17 12.66 -4.62
C TRP A 378 -23.64 12.27 -4.73
N LEU A 379 -23.99 11.10 -4.17
CA LEU A 379 -25.36 10.66 -4.04
C LEU A 379 -25.60 10.08 -2.64
N ASP A 380 -26.64 10.58 -1.97
CA ASP A 380 -27.04 10.10 -0.66
C ASP A 380 -28.14 9.05 -0.76
N VAL A 381 -28.01 7.98 0.03
CA VAL A 381 -28.95 6.86 0.09
C VAL A 381 -29.27 6.52 1.52
N ILE A 382 -30.56 6.46 1.87
CA ILE A 382 -31.05 5.95 3.15
C ILE A 382 -31.38 4.48 2.96
N SER A 383 -30.54 3.61 3.51
CA SER A 383 -30.69 2.16 3.50
C SER A 383 -31.70 1.70 4.56
N LYS A 384 -32.14 0.44 4.47
CA LYS A 384 -33.08 -0.21 5.39
C LYS A 384 -34.35 0.61 5.65
N SER A 385 -34.85 1.30 4.62
CA SER A 385 -36.01 2.19 4.75
C SER A 385 -37.27 1.47 5.27
N ASP A 386 -37.37 0.16 5.05
CA ASP A 386 -38.44 -0.71 5.55
C ASP A 386 -38.51 -0.81 7.09
N LEU A 387 -37.43 -0.48 7.80
CA LEU A 387 -37.39 -0.46 9.26
C LEU A 387 -37.81 0.90 9.84
N LEU A 388 -37.71 1.98 9.06
CA LEU A 388 -38.04 3.34 9.51
C LEU A 388 -39.54 3.52 9.68
N ASP A 389 -40.33 2.96 8.76
CA ASP A 389 -41.79 3.02 8.78
C ASP A 389 -42.38 2.32 10.02
N LYS A 390 -41.61 1.44 10.69
CA LYS A 390 -42.02 0.72 11.91
C LYS A 390 -41.70 1.47 13.19
N LYS A 391 -40.69 2.35 13.19
CA LYS A 391 -40.23 3.10 14.37
C LYS A 391 -40.93 4.45 14.55
N THR A 392 -41.71 4.91 13.57
CA THR A 392 -42.31 6.24 13.54
C THR A 392 -43.40 6.48 14.62
N SER A 393 -43.77 5.47 15.41
CA SER A 393 -44.91 5.53 16.34
C SER A 393 -44.60 5.89 17.80
N SER A 394 -43.34 6.08 18.21
CA SER A 394 -43.04 6.41 19.61
C SER A 394 -41.76 7.23 19.77
N GLU A 395 -41.90 8.40 20.40
CA GLU A 395 -40.86 9.28 20.94
C GLU A 395 -40.15 10.19 19.92
N PHE A 396 -40.80 11.30 19.56
CA PHE A 396 -40.12 12.48 19.03
C PHE A 396 -39.81 13.42 20.20
N ASP A 397 -38.54 13.51 20.59
CA ASP A 397 -38.05 14.69 21.32
C ASP A 397 -38.02 15.88 20.35
N ASP A 398 -38.64 16.99 20.78
CA ASP A 398 -38.83 18.25 20.04
C ASP A 398 -37.60 19.16 20.09
N ALA A 399 -36.41 18.61 19.81
CA ALA A 399 -35.23 19.44 19.56
C ALA A 399 -35.16 19.79 18.07
N ASP A 400 -35.31 21.08 17.74
CA ASP A 400 -35.23 21.63 16.36
C ASP A 400 -33.76 21.83 15.90
N ASP A 401 -32.87 20.93 16.33
CA ASP A 401 -31.46 20.97 15.94
C ASP A 401 -31.22 20.25 14.60
N GLU A 402 -30.04 20.46 14.00
CA GLU A 402 -29.67 19.86 12.72
C GLU A 402 -29.73 18.32 12.76
N VAL A 403 -29.40 17.73 13.91
CA VAL A 403 -29.36 16.28 14.10
C VAL A 403 -30.79 15.71 14.15
N GLY A 404 -31.73 16.41 14.77
CA GLY A 404 -33.15 16.09 14.80
C GLY A 404 -33.76 16.10 13.41
N ARG A 405 -33.45 17.13 12.59
CA ARG A 405 -33.86 17.17 11.17
C ARG A 405 -33.29 16.01 10.37
N TYR A 406 -32.00 15.74 10.53
CA TYR A 406 -31.33 14.61 9.87
C TYR A 406 -31.90 13.25 10.31
N ARG A 407 -32.26 13.08 11.59
CA ARG A 407 -32.93 11.86 12.08
C ARG A 407 -34.31 11.65 11.46
N ARG A 408 -35.08 12.73 11.27
CA ARG A 408 -36.45 12.67 10.73
C ARG A 408 -36.46 12.45 9.21
N PHE A 409 -35.62 13.17 8.47
CA PHE A 409 -35.70 13.22 7.00
C PHE A 409 -34.47 12.66 6.29
N GLY A 410 -33.35 12.51 6.99
CA GLY A 410 -32.05 12.28 6.38
C GLY A 410 -31.52 13.51 5.64
N PRO A 411 -30.45 13.35 4.85
CA PRO A 411 -29.95 14.42 3.99
C PRO A 411 -30.94 14.75 2.87
N GLU A 412 -30.96 16.01 2.45
CA GLU A 412 -31.81 16.48 1.36
C GLU A 412 -31.54 15.69 0.07
N CYS A 413 -32.60 15.37 -0.67
CA CYS A 413 -32.56 14.58 -1.91
C CYS A 413 -32.06 13.13 -1.77
N ALA A 414 -31.91 12.61 -0.55
CA ALA A 414 -31.51 11.21 -0.36
C ALA A 414 -32.57 10.23 -0.85
N ILE A 415 -32.13 9.16 -1.53
CA ILE A 415 -33.03 8.11 -2.01
C ILE A 415 -33.28 7.11 -0.88
N ARG A 416 -34.54 6.79 -0.58
CA ARG A 416 -34.89 5.72 0.35
C ARG A 416 -34.85 4.37 -0.35
N VAL A 417 -34.06 3.44 0.17
CA VAL A 417 -33.82 2.15 -0.45
C VAL A 417 -33.97 1.02 0.59
N SER A 418 -34.77 0.03 0.23
CA SER A 418 -34.80 -1.27 0.92
C SER A 418 -34.35 -2.36 -0.05
N VAL A 419 -33.19 -2.93 0.25
CA VAL A 419 -32.64 -4.11 -0.45
C VAL A 419 -33.58 -5.31 -0.29
N GLN A 420 -34.10 -5.53 0.91
CA GLN A 420 -34.96 -6.68 1.21
C GLN A 420 -36.37 -6.49 0.64
N GLY A 421 -36.93 -5.29 0.76
CA GLY A 421 -38.25 -4.94 0.22
C GLY A 421 -38.25 -4.59 -1.27
N GLN A 422 -37.08 -4.53 -1.92
CA GLN A 422 -36.90 -4.07 -3.32
C GLN A 422 -37.48 -2.66 -3.59
N VAL A 423 -37.62 -1.83 -2.55
CA VAL A 423 -38.13 -0.46 -2.64
C VAL A 423 -36.98 0.48 -3.01
N GLY A 424 -37.23 1.40 -3.95
CA GLY A 424 -36.26 2.43 -4.36
C GLY A 424 -35.05 1.92 -5.17
N VAL A 425 -34.92 0.60 -5.38
CA VAL A 425 -33.78 0.00 -6.08
C VAL A 425 -33.70 0.42 -7.55
N LYS A 426 -34.84 0.54 -8.23
CA LYS A 426 -34.89 0.96 -9.64
C LYS A 426 -34.45 2.42 -9.80
N GLU A 427 -35.01 3.31 -8.99
CA GLU A 427 -34.64 4.73 -8.97
C GLU A 427 -33.15 4.90 -8.65
N LEU A 428 -32.63 4.13 -7.68
CA LEU A 428 -31.22 4.13 -7.33
C LEU A 428 -30.34 3.77 -8.54
N LYS A 429 -30.67 2.70 -9.28
CA LYS A 429 -29.89 2.28 -10.46
C LYS A 429 -29.87 3.37 -11.54
N GLU A 430 -31.00 4.03 -11.77
CA GLU A 430 -31.11 5.12 -12.75
C GLU A 430 -30.25 6.32 -12.35
N LYS A 431 -30.33 6.78 -11.09
CA LYS A 431 -29.50 7.90 -10.60
C LYS A 431 -28.02 7.56 -10.56
N VAL A 432 -27.66 6.33 -10.17
CA VAL A 432 -26.27 5.85 -10.20
C VAL A 432 -25.72 5.85 -11.64
N HIS A 433 -26.51 5.42 -12.62
CA HIS A 433 -26.09 5.44 -14.02
C HIS A 433 -25.85 6.88 -14.52
N GLN A 434 -26.75 7.81 -14.23
CA GLN A 434 -26.59 9.23 -14.58
C GLN A 434 -25.32 9.81 -13.95
N LEU A 435 -25.09 9.52 -12.67
CA LEU A 435 -23.93 10.00 -11.92
C LEU A 435 -22.61 9.45 -12.49
N LEU A 436 -22.56 8.16 -12.82
CA LEU A 436 -21.39 7.53 -13.43
C LEU A 436 -21.12 8.01 -14.86
N THR A 437 -22.17 8.31 -15.62
CA THR A 437 -22.05 8.90 -16.97
C THR A 437 -21.48 10.32 -16.90
N SER A 438 -21.91 11.09 -15.90
CA SER A 438 -21.32 12.41 -15.61
C SER A 438 -19.85 12.29 -15.18
N GLN A 439 -19.50 11.31 -14.33
CA GLN A 439 -18.09 11.06 -14.00
C GLN A 439 -17.26 10.66 -15.22
N MET A 440 -17.78 9.79 -16.08
CA MET A 440 -17.11 9.42 -17.33
C MET A 440 -16.78 10.64 -18.17
N SER A 441 -17.72 11.59 -18.26
CA SER A 441 -17.54 12.84 -18.98
C SER A 441 -16.46 13.72 -18.33
N ARG A 442 -16.43 13.82 -16.99
CA ARG A 442 -15.37 14.53 -16.24
C ARG A 442 -13.98 13.92 -16.50
N ILE A 443 -13.87 12.59 -16.47
CA ILE A 443 -12.61 11.86 -16.72
C ILE A 443 -12.12 12.08 -18.15
N LYS A 444 -13.03 11.98 -19.15
CA LYS A 444 -12.70 12.24 -20.56
C LYS A 444 -12.22 13.68 -20.77
N ALA A 445 -12.91 14.67 -20.20
CA ALA A 445 -12.52 16.08 -20.30
C ALA A 445 -11.13 16.34 -19.67
N GLY A 446 -10.86 15.77 -18.50
CA GLY A 446 -9.54 15.88 -17.86
C GLY A 446 -8.41 15.23 -18.66
N THR A 447 -8.70 14.12 -19.34
CA THR A 447 -7.72 13.43 -20.21
C THR A 447 -7.35 14.28 -21.43
N ILE A 448 -8.33 14.89 -22.09
CA ILE A 448 -8.13 15.76 -23.26
C ILE A 448 -7.30 17.00 -22.90
N TYR A 449 -7.59 17.61 -21.74
CA TYR A 449 -6.82 18.77 -21.26
C TYR A 449 -5.34 18.43 -21.05
N GLN A 450 -5.05 17.29 -20.43
CA GLN A 450 -3.68 16.81 -20.23
C GLN A 450 -2.97 16.49 -21.55
N GLU A 451 -3.67 15.97 -22.55
CA GLU A 451 -3.09 15.71 -23.88
C GLU A 451 -2.77 16.98 -24.65
N THR A 452 -3.59 18.02 -24.50
CA THR A 452 -3.41 19.32 -25.17
C THR A 452 -2.20 20.07 -24.59
N GLN A 453 -2.00 20.05 -23.27
CA GLN A 453 -0.80 20.67 -22.67
C GLN A 453 0.50 19.98 -23.10
N ARG A 454 0.47 18.65 -23.34
CA ARG A 454 1.65 17.92 -23.85
C ARG A 454 2.05 18.30 -25.27
N THR A 455 1.09 18.68 -26.11
CA THR A 455 1.37 19.07 -27.50
C THR A 455 1.97 20.48 -27.55
N ASP A 456 1.55 21.35 -26.64
CA ASP A 456 2.05 22.73 -26.57
C ASP A 456 3.48 22.79 -25.98
N ASP A 457 3.79 21.95 -24.98
CA ASP A 457 5.14 21.86 -24.38
C ASP A 457 6.17 21.16 -25.28
N ASN A 458 5.73 20.36 -26.26
CA ASN A 458 6.61 19.68 -27.24
C ASN A 458 6.66 20.40 -28.60
N ALA A 459 6.08 21.60 -28.73
CA ALA A 459 6.26 22.40 -29.93
C ALA A 459 7.76 22.76 -30.06
N PRO A 460 8.46 22.35 -31.14
CA PRO A 460 9.82 22.81 -31.36
C PRO A 460 9.76 24.32 -31.52
N GLY A 461 10.44 25.04 -30.63
CA GLY A 461 10.62 26.48 -30.76
C GLY A 461 11.07 26.79 -32.18
N GLN A 462 10.19 27.44 -32.94
CA GLN A 462 10.55 28.00 -34.22
C GLN A 462 11.61 29.08 -33.94
N THR A 463 12.83 28.70 -34.29
CA THR A 463 14.03 29.50 -34.66
C THR A 463 14.00 30.99 -34.40
#